data_AF-A0A8J7TP41-F1
#
_entry.id   AF-A0A8J7TP41-F1
#
_cell.length_a   1.000
_cell.length_b   1.000
_cell.length_c   1.000
_cell.angle_alpha   90.00
_cell.angle_beta   90.00
_cell.angle_gamma   90.00
#
_symmetry.space_group_name_H-M   'P 1'
#
loop_
_entity.id
_entity.type
_entity.pdbx_description
1 polymer ?
#
loop_
_entity_poly.entity_id
_entity_poly.type
_entity_poly.pdbx_seq_one_letter_code
_entity_poly.pdbx_strand_id
1 'polypeptide(L)'
;MSRYSKTRSQLSFVLLVLALLCASDMGLTQLRLGRNWRLLPPACADNKNASATSEIYRQALEAHIDGDFQALEKSSDALMRLTVSTKKEVECPYIEYSILHIKALIGQRKTTAAANEYRDLLELLAQRKEKFLEADCLAVDILRLQGKSKESLEAALGLIKRVGPSDKLIYNLNICNQQLRRIELKAALVDLELQRRKERVQILNRLKAIKPAGNMLKADQALQLVCHTGCFPRFKLTLKGDRVAGDSGIVRYVILPPEYDQAILVNDDSHNYLSLTIKELLLDHCSRSEPHFDYSSIAKMGSEKVCGLNADVYKISMAGDSSYHILKVARDVQLTTPLSGAVSRICLIYPIGALPLELKSYYLGTTREVLRVEKASFVSSAAAAASFQIPKTFNRVRNMGELVYAEEGDLKSSDLDALLSTGAQKSKSVKRGR
;
A
#
# COMPACT_ATOMS: atom_id res chain seq x y z
N MET A 1 -1.86 -56.34 37.78
CA MET A 1 -1.56 -54.89 37.67
C MET A 1 -1.86 -54.43 36.25
N SER A 2 -2.78 -53.49 36.05
CA SER A 2 -2.71 -52.44 35.01
C SER A 2 -3.98 -51.58 35.10
N ARG A 3 -4.00 -50.65 36.07
CA ARG A 3 -5.00 -49.58 36.19
C ARG A 3 -4.53 -48.32 35.43
N TYR A 4 -4.04 -48.47 34.20
CA TYR A 4 -3.36 -47.38 33.48
C TYR A 4 -3.76 -47.20 32.00
N SER A 5 -4.91 -47.70 31.54
CA SER A 5 -5.32 -47.48 30.13
C SER A 5 -6.51 -46.52 29.92
N LYS A 6 -7.34 -46.23 30.94
CA LYS A 6 -8.53 -45.36 30.76
C LYS A 6 -8.27 -43.86 30.93
N THR A 7 -7.21 -43.45 31.64
CA THR A 7 -6.86 -42.03 31.84
C THR A 7 -6.12 -41.41 30.65
N ARG A 8 -5.48 -42.20 29.78
CA ARG A 8 -4.82 -41.68 28.56
C ARG A 8 -5.81 -41.26 27.48
N SER A 9 -6.90 -42.00 27.30
CA SER A 9 -7.91 -41.71 26.26
C SER A 9 -8.65 -40.39 26.50
N GLN A 10 -8.99 -40.07 27.76
CA GLN A 10 -9.67 -38.81 28.10
C GLN A 10 -8.72 -37.60 28.00
N LEU A 11 -7.43 -37.77 28.33
CA LEU A 11 -6.42 -36.72 28.20
C LEU A 11 -6.12 -36.39 26.73
N SER A 12 -6.10 -37.39 25.84
CA SER A 12 -5.96 -37.17 24.39
C SER A 12 -7.18 -36.49 23.77
N PHE A 13 -8.39 -36.73 24.28
CA PHE A 13 -9.60 -36.06 23.77
C PHE A 13 -9.71 -34.62 24.27
N VAL A 14 -9.32 -34.35 25.52
CA VAL A 14 -9.25 -32.99 26.07
C VAL A 14 -8.14 -32.17 25.41
N LEU A 15 -6.98 -32.77 25.11
CA LEU A 15 -5.91 -32.11 24.34
C LEU A 15 -6.31 -31.86 22.87
N LEU A 16 -7.10 -32.74 22.25
CA LEU A 16 -7.60 -32.54 20.90
C LEU A 16 -8.65 -31.41 20.85
N VAL A 17 -9.53 -31.32 21.86
CA VAL A 17 -10.54 -30.25 21.97
C VAL A 17 -9.89 -28.91 22.34
N LEU A 18 -8.85 -28.89 23.19
CA LEU A 18 -8.04 -27.69 23.44
C LEU A 18 -7.23 -27.27 22.22
N ALA A 19 -6.67 -28.21 21.44
CA ALA A 19 -5.99 -27.90 20.19
C ALA A 19 -6.96 -27.38 19.12
N LEU A 20 -8.21 -27.87 19.07
CA LEU A 20 -9.25 -27.38 18.18
C LEU A 20 -9.80 -26.01 18.61
N LEU A 21 -9.91 -25.73 19.92
CA LEU A 21 -10.29 -24.41 20.44
C LEU A 21 -9.17 -23.37 20.26
N CYS A 22 -7.90 -23.77 20.40
CA CYS A 22 -6.76 -22.92 20.08
C CYS A 22 -6.58 -22.72 18.55
N ALA A 23 -6.97 -23.70 17.72
CA ALA A 23 -6.96 -23.55 16.27
C ALA A 23 -8.10 -22.65 15.74
N SER A 24 -9.24 -22.57 16.45
CA SER A 24 -10.33 -21.65 16.09
C SER A 24 -10.06 -20.18 16.44
N ASP A 25 -9.13 -19.87 17.33
CA ASP A 25 -8.67 -18.50 17.63
C ASP A 25 -7.39 -18.09 16.87
N MET A 26 -6.78 -19.03 16.13
CA MET A 26 -5.61 -18.78 15.27
C MET A 26 -5.94 -18.73 13.77
N GLY A 27 -7.22 -18.72 13.41
CA GLY A 27 -7.70 -18.65 12.02
C GLY A 27 -7.59 -17.28 11.34
N LEU A 28 -7.04 -16.26 12.00
CA LEU A 28 -6.93 -14.89 11.45
C LEU A 28 -5.49 -14.42 11.18
N THR A 29 -4.48 -15.19 11.54
CA THR A 29 -3.06 -14.80 11.38
C THR A 29 -2.30 -15.55 10.29
N GLN A 30 -2.80 -16.68 9.78
CA GLN A 30 -2.10 -17.46 8.74
C GLN A 30 -2.46 -17.13 7.27
N LEU A 31 -3.37 -16.18 7.02
CA LEU A 31 -3.63 -15.65 5.67
C LEU A 31 -2.68 -14.49 5.27
N ARG A 32 -1.67 -14.15 6.10
CA ARG A 32 -0.76 -13.01 5.86
C ARG A 32 0.66 -13.36 5.40
N LEU A 33 0.95 -14.63 5.12
CA LEU A 33 2.27 -15.03 4.60
C LEU A 33 2.21 -15.33 3.10
N GLY A 34 1.97 -14.27 2.32
CA GLY A 34 2.37 -14.24 0.91
C GLY A 34 3.90 -14.14 0.84
N ARG A 35 4.55 -15.24 0.46
CA ARG A 35 5.97 -15.30 0.09
C ARG A 35 6.29 -14.24 -0.98
N ASN A 36 7.45 -13.61 -0.82
CA ASN A 36 8.20 -12.77 -1.78
C ASN A 36 7.96 -11.25 -1.74
N TRP A 37 8.45 -10.60 -0.68
CA TRP A 37 8.78 -9.17 -0.73
C TRP A 37 10.23 -8.98 -1.22
N ARG A 38 10.42 -8.82 -2.54
CA ARG A 38 11.57 -8.06 -3.06
C ARG A 38 11.15 -6.59 -3.16
N LEU A 39 11.18 -5.89 -2.03
CA LEU A 39 11.17 -4.42 -2.02
C LEU A 39 12.57 -3.92 -1.73
N LEU A 40 13.31 -3.68 -2.81
CA LEU A 40 14.57 -2.93 -2.78
C LEU A 40 14.28 -1.45 -2.45
N PRO A 41 15.12 -0.75 -1.67
CA PRO A 41 15.37 0.66 -1.91
C PRO A 41 16.15 0.81 -3.24
N PRO A 42 15.89 1.83 -4.08
CA PRO A 42 16.70 2.03 -5.27
C PRO A 42 18.13 2.35 -4.86
N ALA A 43 19.06 1.65 -5.49
CA ALA A 43 20.50 1.86 -5.56
C ALA A 43 21.03 3.14 -4.87
N CYS A 44 21.54 2.98 -3.64
CA CYS A 44 22.83 3.58 -3.35
C CYS A 44 23.85 2.72 -4.08
N ALA A 45 24.56 3.32 -5.03
CA ALA A 45 25.61 2.68 -5.82
C ALA A 45 26.56 1.85 -4.94
N ASP A 46 26.82 0.62 -5.36
CA ASP A 46 27.93 -0.27 -4.97
C ASP A 46 28.49 -0.09 -3.56
N ASN A 47 27.68 -0.39 -2.54
CA ASN A 47 28.19 -0.45 -1.17
C ASN A 47 27.54 -1.60 -0.40
N LYS A 48 28.33 -2.58 0.05
CA LYS A 48 27.88 -3.73 0.86
C LYS A 48 27.12 -3.32 2.14
N ASN A 49 27.26 -2.07 2.57
CA ASN A 49 26.55 -1.50 3.71
C ASN A 49 25.08 -1.13 3.39
N ALA A 50 24.73 -0.82 2.14
CA ALA A 50 23.37 -0.42 1.77
C ALA A 50 22.35 -1.58 1.86
N SER A 51 22.78 -2.80 1.54
CA SER A 51 21.94 -4.01 1.68
C SER A 51 21.68 -4.36 3.14
N ALA A 52 22.68 -4.21 4.01
CA ALA A 52 22.56 -4.48 5.44
C ALA A 52 21.64 -3.48 6.15
N THR A 53 21.77 -2.17 5.88
CA THR A 53 20.88 -1.14 6.43
C THR A 53 19.43 -1.34 5.99
N SER A 54 19.22 -1.71 4.72
CA SER A 54 17.88 -2.01 4.19
C SER A 54 17.23 -3.21 4.90
N GLU A 55 18.01 -4.23 5.25
CA GLU A 55 17.51 -5.44 5.91
C GLU A 55 17.17 -5.19 7.38
N ILE A 56 18.00 -4.43 8.09
CA ILE A 56 17.73 -4.04 9.50
C ILE A 56 16.50 -3.12 9.57
N TYR A 57 16.32 -2.21 8.61
CA TYR A 57 15.11 -1.38 8.54
C TYR A 57 13.85 -2.21 8.29
N ARG A 58 13.93 -3.23 7.42
CA ARG A 58 12.83 -4.17 7.21
C ARG A 58 12.45 -4.88 8.51
N GLN A 59 13.44 -5.38 9.24
CA GLN A 59 13.23 -6.02 10.54
C GLN A 59 12.59 -5.07 11.57
N ALA A 60 13.03 -3.80 11.61
CA ALA A 60 12.42 -2.80 12.47
C ALA A 60 10.94 -2.57 12.12
N LEU A 61 10.62 -2.45 10.83
CA LEU A 61 9.23 -2.22 10.40
C LEU A 61 8.33 -3.43 10.69
N GLU A 62 8.81 -4.65 10.44
CA GLU A 62 8.11 -5.90 10.76
C GLU A 62 7.85 -5.98 12.28
N ALA A 63 8.87 -5.73 13.10
CA ALA A 63 8.73 -5.70 14.55
C ALA A 63 7.72 -4.64 15.04
N HIS A 64 7.67 -3.47 14.40
CA HIS A 64 6.66 -2.45 14.72
C HIS A 64 5.23 -2.93 14.43
N ILE A 65 5.03 -3.58 13.29
CA ILE A 65 3.73 -4.12 12.86
C ILE A 65 3.28 -5.25 13.79
N ASP A 66 4.20 -6.12 14.17
CA ASP A 66 3.93 -7.29 15.00
C ASP A 66 3.84 -6.94 16.49
N GLY A 67 4.16 -5.70 16.87
CA GLY A 67 4.20 -5.27 18.27
C GLY A 67 5.36 -5.87 19.07
N ASP A 68 6.39 -6.40 18.40
CA ASP A 68 7.61 -6.89 19.03
C ASP A 68 8.52 -5.70 19.37
N PHE A 69 8.24 -5.08 20.51
CA PHE A 69 8.99 -3.90 20.95
C PHE A 69 10.46 -4.18 21.27
N GLN A 70 10.84 -5.43 21.55
CA GLN A 70 12.23 -5.80 21.84
C GLN A 70 13.05 -5.89 20.55
N ALA A 71 12.50 -6.54 19.52
CA ALA A 71 13.11 -6.55 18.19
C ALA A 71 13.13 -5.15 17.56
N LEU A 72 12.09 -4.35 17.81
CA LEU A 72 12.01 -2.97 17.33
C LEU A 72 13.11 -2.11 17.97
N GLU A 73 13.30 -2.16 19.29
CA GLU A 73 14.36 -1.42 19.99
C GLU A 73 15.74 -1.78 19.42
N LYS A 74 16.04 -3.08 19.34
CA LYS A 74 17.34 -3.57 18.84
C LYS A 74 17.62 -3.13 17.40
N SER A 75 16.61 -3.22 16.53
CA SER A 75 16.77 -2.90 15.10
C SER A 75 16.87 -1.40 14.87
N SER A 76 16.08 -0.59 15.58
CA SER A 76 16.12 0.87 15.47
C SER A 76 17.40 1.47 16.08
N ASP A 77 17.88 0.98 17.22
CA ASP A 77 19.18 1.38 17.81
C ASP A 77 20.35 1.03 16.86
N ALA A 78 20.34 -0.17 16.26
CA ALA A 78 21.35 -0.54 15.27
C ALA A 78 21.36 0.41 14.07
N LEU A 79 20.19 0.81 13.57
CA LEU A 79 20.07 1.77 12.47
C LEU A 79 20.55 3.17 12.85
N MET A 80 20.24 3.64 14.06
CA MET A 80 20.73 4.93 14.57
C MET A 80 22.26 4.94 14.66
N ARG A 81 22.87 3.88 15.22
CA ARG A 81 24.33 3.75 15.32
C ARG A 81 25.02 3.70 13.95
N LEU A 82 24.46 2.96 13.00
CA LEU A 82 24.97 2.91 11.62
C LEU A 82 24.97 4.31 10.99
N THR A 83 23.88 5.05 11.17
CA THR A 83 23.73 6.41 10.62
C THR A 83 24.74 7.40 11.22
N VAL A 84 25.04 7.30 12.52
CA VAL A 84 26.04 8.15 13.19
C VAL A 84 27.48 7.77 12.80
N SER A 85 27.75 6.49 12.55
CA SER A 85 29.09 5.99 12.21
C SER A 85 29.55 6.38 10.80
N THR A 86 28.62 6.53 9.85
CA THR A 86 28.90 6.96 8.48
C THR A 86 28.90 8.49 8.43
N LYS A 87 30.05 9.13 8.75
CA LYS A 87 30.27 10.59 8.71
C LYS A 87 30.09 11.28 7.34
N LYS A 88 29.46 10.63 6.36
CA LYS A 88 29.11 11.19 5.05
C LYS A 88 27.67 10.80 4.75
N GLU A 89 26.82 11.82 4.65
CA GLU A 89 25.48 11.79 4.04
C GLU A 89 24.62 10.60 4.45
N VAL A 90 23.76 10.74 5.47
CA VAL A 90 22.32 10.95 5.26
C VAL A 90 21.74 11.40 6.61
N GLU A 91 21.39 12.67 6.69
CA GLU A 91 20.84 13.30 7.89
C GLU A 91 19.38 12.86 8.20
N CYS A 92 18.69 12.21 7.27
CA CYS A 92 17.25 11.92 7.32
C CYS A 92 16.80 10.62 8.00
N PRO A 93 17.44 9.45 7.78
CA PRO A 93 16.99 8.18 8.36
C PRO A 93 16.98 8.21 9.89
N TYR A 94 17.86 9.03 10.49
CA TYR A 94 17.99 9.16 11.93
C TYR A 94 16.69 9.62 12.62
N ILE A 95 15.95 10.57 12.03
CA ILE A 95 14.68 11.07 12.61
C ILE A 95 13.65 9.94 12.66
N GLU A 96 13.53 9.18 11.57
CA GLU A 96 12.61 8.05 11.48
C GLU A 96 12.98 6.94 12.46
N TYR A 97 14.26 6.61 12.56
CA TYR A 97 14.75 5.58 13.48
C TYR A 97 14.58 5.98 14.94
N SER A 98 14.81 7.26 15.27
CA SER A 98 14.57 7.80 16.62
C SER A 98 13.09 7.71 17.00
N ILE A 99 12.17 8.03 16.08
CA ILE A 99 10.73 7.89 16.34
C ILE A 99 10.35 6.43 16.61
N LEU A 100 10.87 5.48 15.80
CA LEU A 100 10.63 4.04 16.00
C LEU A 100 11.21 3.54 17.33
N HIS A 101 12.42 4.00 17.68
CA HIS A 101 13.09 3.61 18.91
C HIS A 101 12.34 4.16 20.14
N ILE A 102 11.94 5.43 20.13
CA ILE A 102 11.11 6.00 21.21
C ILE A 102 9.78 5.22 21.35
N LYS A 103 9.12 4.84 20.25
CA LYS A 103 7.93 3.98 20.30
C LYS A 103 8.22 2.62 20.94
N ALA A 104 9.37 2.01 20.65
CA ALA A 104 9.80 0.77 21.27
C ALA A 104 10.01 0.94 22.79
N LEU A 105 10.70 2.01 23.20
CA LEU A 105 10.92 2.34 24.60
C LEU A 105 9.60 2.57 25.35
N ILE A 106 8.65 3.29 24.74
CA ILE A 106 7.29 3.48 25.25
C ILE A 106 6.57 2.14 25.42
N GLY A 107 6.60 1.28 24.39
CA GLY A 107 5.99 -0.06 24.42
C GLY A 107 6.56 -0.94 25.53
N GLN A 108 7.87 -0.82 25.79
CA GLN A 108 8.56 -1.50 26.89
C GLN A 108 8.45 -0.79 28.25
N ARG A 109 7.72 0.34 28.34
CA ARG A 109 7.58 1.17 29.55
C ARG A 109 8.90 1.73 30.10
N LYS A 110 9.92 1.91 29.24
CA LYS A 110 11.19 2.59 29.56
C LYS A 110 11.02 4.12 29.51
N THR A 111 10.12 4.67 30.32
CA THR A 111 9.62 6.05 30.21
C THR A 111 10.71 7.12 30.30
N THR A 112 11.70 6.97 31.20
CA THR A 112 12.79 7.94 31.36
C THR A 112 13.69 8.00 30.13
N ALA A 113 14.02 6.84 29.55
CA ALA A 113 14.82 6.76 28.33
C ALA A 113 14.07 7.38 27.15
N ALA A 114 12.79 7.01 26.97
CA ALA A 114 11.92 7.58 25.94
C ALA A 114 11.82 9.12 26.04
N ALA A 115 11.69 9.66 27.26
CA ALA A 115 11.59 11.11 27.48
C ALA A 115 12.89 11.86 27.18
N ASN A 116 14.04 11.26 27.45
CA ASN A 116 15.34 11.87 27.14
C ASN A 116 15.58 11.88 25.63
N GLU A 117 15.40 10.74 24.96
CA GLU A 117 15.59 10.65 23.51
C GLU A 117 14.57 11.50 22.74
N TYR A 118 13.35 11.63 23.24
CA TYR A 118 12.38 12.56 22.69
C TYR A 118 12.83 14.03 22.76
N ARG A 119 13.52 14.42 23.84
CA ARG A 119 14.09 15.78 23.97
C ARG A 119 15.18 16.01 22.91
N ASP A 120 16.07 15.04 22.75
CA ASP A 120 17.14 15.09 21.75
C ASP A 120 16.56 15.18 20.32
N LEU A 121 15.50 14.42 20.04
CA LEU A 121 14.76 14.51 18.78
C LEU A 121 14.17 15.91 18.57
N LEU A 122 13.54 16.51 19.58
CA LEU A 122 12.97 17.85 19.46
C LEU A 122 14.04 18.92 19.17
N GLU A 123 15.20 18.83 19.81
CA GLU A 123 16.33 19.74 19.55
C GLU A 123 16.81 19.62 18.09
N LEU A 124 16.94 18.39 17.58
CA LEU A 124 17.32 18.14 16.19
C LEU A 124 16.28 18.71 15.21
N LEU A 125 14.99 18.49 15.46
CA LEU A 125 13.91 19.01 14.62
C LEU A 125 13.88 20.55 14.61
N ALA A 126 14.10 21.17 15.76
CA ALA A 126 14.17 22.63 15.88
C ALA A 126 15.34 23.21 15.09
N GLN A 127 16.54 22.60 15.17
CA GLN A 127 17.71 23.00 14.39
C GLN A 127 17.44 22.97 12.88
N ARG A 128 16.69 21.96 12.41
CA ARG A 128 16.34 21.80 11.00
C ARG A 128 15.11 22.57 10.55
N LYS A 129 14.39 23.21 11.49
CA LYS A 129 13.10 23.87 11.24
C LYS A 129 12.07 22.92 10.63
N GLU A 130 12.13 21.63 10.99
CA GLU A 130 11.21 20.60 10.54
C GLU A 130 10.17 20.29 11.61
N LYS A 131 9.01 19.78 11.17
CA LYS A 131 7.93 19.31 12.05
C LYS A 131 7.41 17.98 11.54
N PHE A 132 7.12 17.08 12.49
CA PHE A 132 6.59 15.76 12.22
C PHE A 132 5.50 15.41 13.23
N LEU A 133 4.37 14.97 12.71
CA LEU A 133 3.18 14.66 13.48
C LEU A 133 3.42 13.50 14.45
N GLU A 134 4.16 12.46 14.07
CA GLU A 134 4.47 11.40 15.02
C GLU A 134 5.26 11.89 16.21
N ALA A 135 6.26 12.75 16.00
CA ALA A 135 7.03 13.31 17.11
C ALA A 135 6.12 14.13 18.05
N ASP A 136 5.16 14.87 17.49
CA ASP A 136 4.15 15.56 18.29
C ASP A 136 3.23 14.60 19.07
N CYS A 137 2.85 13.46 18.48
CA CYS A 137 2.07 12.42 19.17
C CYS A 137 2.86 11.76 20.32
N LEU A 138 4.18 11.58 20.20
CA LEU A 138 5.01 10.98 21.25
C LEU A 138 4.94 11.77 22.57
N ALA A 139 4.80 13.09 22.52
CA ALA A 139 4.62 13.90 23.73
C ALA A 139 3.40 13.47 24.56
N VAL A 140 2.28 13.18 23.89
CA VAL A 140 1.03 12.76 24.54
C VAL A 140 1.23 11.43 25.27
N ASP A 141 1.87 10.48 24.59
CA ASP A 141 2.17 9.15 25.13
C ASP A 141 3.15 9.19 26.31
N ILE A 142 4.21 10.01 26.20
CA ILE A 142 5.20 10.16 27.28
C ILE A 142 4.57 10.80 28.52
N LEU A 143 3.79 11.88 28.36
CA LEU A 143 3.07 12.53 29.47
C LEU A 143 2.13 11.54 30.17
N ARG A 144 1.40 10.74 29.40
CA ARG A 144 0.53 9.69 29.94
C ARG A 144 1.32 8.66 30.73
N LEU A 145 2.43 8.15 30.21
CA LEU A 145 3.28 7.17 30.90
C LEU A 145 3.94 7.72 32.17
N GLN A 146 4.14 9.04 32.25
CA GLN A 146 4.59 9.73 33.46
C GLN A 146 3.47 9.93 34.50
N GLY A 147 2.25 9.47 34.25
CA GLY A 147 1.09 9.66 35.12
C GLY A 147 0.45 11.06 35.01
N LYS A 148 0.95 11.91 34.12
CA LYS A 148 0.48 13.29 33.89
C LYS A 148 -0.75 13.32 32.99
N SER A 149 -1.83 12.71 33.47
CA SER A 149 -3.03 12.45 32.66
C SER A 149 -3.81 13.72 32.28
N LYS A 150 -3.70 14.81 33.05
CA LYS A 150 -4.35 16.08 32.71
C LYS A 150 -3.56 16.80 31.62
N GLU A 151 -2.25 16.86 31.78
CA GLU A 151 -1.31 17.47 30.84
C GLU A 151 -1.31 16.71 29.50
N SER A 152 -1.42 15.37 29.53
CA SER A 152 -1.57 14.55 28.34
C SER A 152 -2.88 14.88 27.57
N LEU A 153 -3.99 15.09 28.29
CA LEU A 153 -5.25 15.52 27.67
C LEU A 153 -5.13 16.92 27.07
N GLU A 154 -4.57 17.88 27.80
CA GLU A 154 -4.35 19.24 27.30
C GLU A 154 -3.44 19.26 26.07
N ALA A 155 -2.36 18.46 26.07
CA ALA A 155 -1.48 18.30 24.94
C ALA A 155 -2.20 17.70 23.72
N ALA A 156 -3.02 16.65 23.91
CA ALA A 156 -3.79 16.04 22.85
C ALA A 156 -4.80 17.02 22.22
N LEU A 157 -5.55 17.75 23.05
CA LEU A 157 -6.51 18.76 22.58
C LEU A 157 -5.79 19.93 21.89
N GLY A 158 -4.64 20.36 22.40
CA GLY A 158 -3.79 21.37 21.77
C GLY A 158 -3.27 20.91 20.40
N LEU A 159 -2.90 19.63 20.28
CA LEU A 159 -2.44 19.05 19.03
C LEU A 159 -3.53 19.02 17.96
N ILE A 160 -4.75 18.61 18.33
CA ILE A 160 -5.93 18.64 17.43
C ILE A 160 -6.15 20.04 16.87
N LYS A 161 -6.10 21.06 17.73
CA LYS A 161 -6.28 22.46 17.31
C LYS A 161 -5.17 22.96 16.39
N ARG A 162 -3.93 22.54 16.63
CA ARG A 162 -2.74 23.01 15.90
C ARG A 162 -2.60 22.35 14.52
N VAL A 163 -2.82 21.04 14.43
CA VAL A 163 -2.50 20.26 13.23
C VAL A 163 -3.66 20.24 12.23
N GLY A 164 -4.90 20.34 12.71
CA GLY A 164 -6.08 20.16 11.87
C GLY A 164 -6.34 18.69 11.52
N PRO A 165 -7.25 18.42 10.57
CA PRO A 165 -7.74 17.07 10.31
C PRO A 165 -6.72 16.18 9.58
N SER A 166 -6.39 15.04 10.17
CA SER A 166 -5.45 14.04 9.64
C SER A 166 -5.85 12.63 10.09
N ASP A 167 -5.92 11.64 9.19
CA ASP A 167 -6.33 10.26 9.54
C ASP A 167 -5.30 9.65 10.51
N LYS A 168 -4.02 9.93 10.27
CA LYS A 168 -2.91 9.57 11.16
C LYS A 168 -3.01 10.18 12.56
N LEU A 169 -3.34 11.47 12.66
CA LEU A 169 -3.56 12.14 13.96
C LEU A 169 -4.74 11.49 14.69
N ILE A 170 -5.86 11.30 13.98
CA ILE A 170 -7.07 10.67 14.51
C ILE A 170 -6.76 9.27 15.03
N TYR A 171 -6.02 8.46 14.25
CA TYR A 171 -5.61 7.12 14.65
C TYR A 171 -4.78 7.11 15.93
N ASN A 172 -3.68 7.88 15.97
CA ASN A 172 -2.78 7.94 17.12
C ASN A 172 -3.50 8.43 18.38
N LEU A 173 -4.32 9.48 18.26
CA LEU A 173 -5.06 10.03 19.39
C LEU A 173 -6.25 9.15 19.81
N ASN A 174 -6.84 8.36 18.92
CA ASN A 174 -7.84 7.36 19.30
C ASN A 174 -7.23 6.28 20.20
N ILE A 175 -6.01 5.81 19.90
CA ILE A 175 -5.27 4.89 20.79
C ILE A 175 -5.03 5.55 22.16
N CYS A 176 -4.56 6.80 22.17
CA CYS A 176 -4.39 7.56 23.41
C CYS A 176 -5.70 7.69 24.19
N ASN A 177 -6.81 7.99 23.51
CA ASN A 177 -8.11 8.20 24.13
C ASN A 177 -8.71 6.91 24.70
N GLN A 178 -8.49 5.75 24.06
CA GLN A 178 -8.87 4.46 24.65
C GLN A 178 -8.23 4.23 26.03
N GLN A 179 -7.01 4.74 26.20
CA GLN A 179 -6.24 4.64 27.44
C GLN A 179 -6.62 5.73 28.45
N LEU A 180 -6.82 6.98 27.99
CA LEU A 180 -7.17 8.13 28.83
C LEU A 180 -8.65 8.16 29.26
N ARG A 181 -9.55 7.59 28.43
CA ARG A 181 -11.01 7.52 28.63
C ARG A 181 -11.65 8.89 28.89
N ARG A 182 -11.35 9.89 28.04
CA ARG A 182 -11.81 11.27 28.21
C ARG A 182 -12.91 11.63 27.22
N ILE A 183 -14.04 12.13 27.74
CA ILE A 183 -15.20 12.52 26.92
C ILE A 183 -14.86 13.70 26.02
N GLU A 184 -14.13 14.70 26.53
CA GLU A 184 -13.74 15.89 25.79
C GLU A 184 -12.87 15.56 24.56
N LEU A 185 -11.85 14.70 24.75
CA LEU A 185 -11.00 14.24 23.65
C LEU A 185 -11.81 13.42 22.63
N LYS A 186 -12.74 12.59 23.10
CA LYS A 186 -13.64 11.84 22.21
C LYS A 186 -14.49 12.76 21.34
N ALA A 187 -15.08 13.80 21.93
CA ALA A 187 -15.87 14.79 21.20
C ALA A 187 -15.02 15.51 20.14
N ALA A 188 -13.82 15.97 20.53
CA ALA A 188 -12.90 16.63 19.62
C ALA A 188 -12.46 15.73 18.45
N LEU A 189 -12.24 14.43 18.69
CA LEU A 189 -11.90 13.48 17.63
C LEU A 189 -13.05 13.24 16.65
N VAL A 190 -14.30 13.19 17.12
CA VAL A 190 -15.49 13.08 16.25
C VAL A 190 -15.62 14.30 15.34
N ASP A 191 -15.45 15.50 15.90
CA ASP A 191 -15.50 16.74 15.11
C ASP A 191 -14.37 16.78 14.07
N LEU A 192 -13.17 16.35 14.47
CA LEU A 192 -12.01 16.26 13.58
C LEU A 192 -12.24 15.26 12.43
N GLU A 193 -12.83 14.10 12.72
CA GLU A 193 -13.21 13.11 11.71
C GLU A 193 -14.22 13.67 10.69
N LEU A 194 -15.22 14.44 11.16
CA LEU A 194 -16.19 15.09 10.29
C LEU A 194 -15.54 16.15 9.38
N GLN A 195 -14.65 16.98 9.94
CA GLN A 195 -13.87 17.94 9.15
C GLN A 195 -12.98 17.22 8.14
N ARG A 196 -12.32 16.13 8.56
CA ARG A 196 -11.45 15.34 7.70
C ARG A 196 -12.17 14.76 6.50
N ARG A 197 -13.39 14.24 6.69
CA ARG A 197 -14.22 13.75 5.57
C ARG A 197 -14.50 14.86 4.55
N LYS A 198 -14.81 16.08 5.00
CA LYS A 198 -15.07 17.23 4.11
C LYS A 198 -13.81 17.63 3.34
N GLU A 199 -12.68 17.79 4.02
CA GLU A 199 -11.42 18.16 3.37
C GLU A 199 -10.95 17.10 2.38
N ARG A 200 -11.07 15.81 2.74
CA ARG A 200 -10.76 14.71 1.84
C ARG A 200 -11.51 14.90 0.53
N VAL A 201 -12.84 15.01 0.56
CA VAL A 201 -13.64 15.22 -0.66
C VAL A 201 -13.14 16.40 -1.50
N GLN A 202 -12.82 17.54 -0.88
CA GLN A 202 -12.29 18.71 -1.61
C GLN A 202 -10.96 18.43 -2.29
N ILE A 203 -10.03 17.76 -1.60
CA ILE A 203 -8.71 17.43 -2.14
C ILE A 203 -8.83 16.39 -3.25
N LEU A 204 -9.71 15.39 -3.10
CA LEU A 204 -9.98 14.41 -4.14
C LEU A 204 -10.53 15.08 -5.40
N ASN A 205 -11.41 16.08 -5.25
CA ASN A 205 -11.92 16.86 -6.37
C ASN A 205 -10.82 17.67 -7.06
N ARG A 206 -9.86 18.24 -6.30
CA ARG A 206 -8.69 18.93 -6.86
C ARG A 206 -7.77 17.99 -7.63
N LEU A 207 -7.52 16.77 -7.14
CA LEU A 207 -6.74 15.76 -7.87
C LEU A 207 -7.42 15.34 -9.17
N LYS A 208 -8.73 15.10 -9.13
CA LYS A 208 -9.53 14.79 -10.33
C LYS A 208 -9.59 15.95 -11.33
N ALA A 209 -9.43 17.18 -10.86
CA ALA A 209 -9.38 18.37 -11.70
C ALA A 209 -8.05 18.54 -12.44
N ILE A 210 -7.00 17.80 -12.06
CA ILE A 210 -5.75 17.73 -12.83
C ILE A 210 -6.09 17.06 -14.17
N LYS A 211 -6.06 17.86 -15.24
CA LYS A 211 -6.35 17.43 -16.60
C LYS A 211 -5.21 17.84 -17.54
N PRO A 212 -4.95 17.06 -18.59
CA PRO A 212 -3.98 17.42 -19.61
C PRO A 212 -4.46 18.67 -20.37
N ALA A 213 -3.50 19.40 -20.93
CA ALA A 213 -3.76 20.60 -21.74
C ALA A 213 -3.75 20.29 -23.26
N GLY A 214 -3.24 19.12 -23.65
CA GLY A 214 -3.13 18.70 -25.06
C GLY A 214 -4.20 17.72 -25.51
N ASN A 215 -4.12 17.35 -26.79
CA ASN A 215 -5.07 16.47 -27.46
C ASN A 215 -4.85 14.98 -27.11
N MET A 216 -5.89 14.18 -27.37
CA MET A 216 -5.84 12.72 -27.32
C MET A 216 -4.78 12.16 -28.30
N LEU A 217 -4.24 10.98 -27.98
CA LEU A 217 -3.40 10.21 -28.90
C LEU A 217 -4.09 10.13 -30.27
N LYS A 218 -3.33 10.38 -31.36
CA LYS A 218 -3.88 10.23 -32.71
C LYS A 218 -4.38 8.81 -32.91
N ALA A 219 -5.45 8.63 -33.69
CA ALA A 219 -6.10 7.32 -33.88
C ALA A 219 -5.14 6.24 -34.44
N ASP A 220 -4.16 6.66 -35.23
CA ASP A 220 -3.13 5.82 -35.84
C ASP A 220 -1.91 5.57 -34.92
N GLN A 221 -1.90 6.13 -33.71
CA GLN A 221 -0.81 6.01 -32.76
C GLN A 221 -1.22 5.29 -31.47
N ALA A 222 -0.27 4.55 -30.92
CA ALA A 222 -0.33 4.03 -29.56
C ALA A 222 0.88 4.56 -28.77
N LEU A 223 0.69 4.79 -27.48
CA LEU A 223 1.77 5.19 -26.57
C LEU A 223 2.22 3.97 -25.77
N GLN A 224 3.49 3.61 -25.91
CA GLN A 224 4.14 2.59 -25.09
C GLN A 224 4.99 3.25 -24.02
N LEU A 225 4.81 2.82 -22.78
CA LEU A 225 5.55 3.25 -21.61
C LEU A 225 6.21 2.04 -20.96
N VAL A 226 7.44 2.21 -20.50
CA VAL A 226 8.09 1.27 -19.58
C VAL A 226 8.09 1.93 -18.21
N CYS A 227 7.36 1.32 -17.29
CA CYS A 227 7.05 1.87 -15.98
C CYS A 227 7.62 0.99 -14.87
N HIS A 228 7.94 1.63 -13.75
CA HIS A 228 8.36 1.02 -12.50
C HIS A 228 7.41 1.50 -11.43
N THR A 229 6.82 0.59 -10.66
CA THR A 229 6.00 0.92 -9.49
C THR A 229 6.43 0.10 -8.29
N GLY A 230 5.96 0.48 -7.11
CA GLY A 230 6.14 -0.33 -5.90
C GLY A 230 5.52 -1.74 -5.98
N CYS A 231 4.56 -1.98 -6.88
CA CYS A 231 3.95 -3.32 -7.07
C CYS A 231 4.57 -4.08 -8.24
N PHE A 232 4.95 -3.38 -9.32
CA PHE A 232 5.50 -3.98 -10.52
C PHE A 232 6.92 -3.46 -10.73
N PRO A 233 7.95 -4.31 -10.52
CA PRO A 233 9.36 -3.90 -10.63
C PRO A 233 9.72 -3.35 -11.99
N ARG A 234 9.07 -3.84 -13.05
CA ARG A 234 9.09 -3.31 -14.40
C ARG A 234 7.86 -3.81 -15.14
N PHE A 235 7.11 -2.92 -15.78
CA PHE A 235 5.95 -3.30 -16.56
C PHE A 235 5.77 -2.35 -17.74
N LYS A 236 5.42 -2.90 -18.88
CA LYS A 236 5.14 -2.17 -20.11
C LYS A 236 3.64 -1.84 -20.15
N LEU A 237 3.30 -0.56 -20.21
CA LEU A 237 1.94 -0.08 -20.47
C LEU A 237 1.81 0.35 -21.93
N THR A 238 0.79 -0.14 -22.61
CA THR A 238 0.42 0.29 -23.95
C THR A 238 -0.96 0.92 -23.91
N LEU A 239 -1.04 2.18 -24.35
CA LEU A 239 -2.25 2.99 -24.38
C LEU A 239 -2.66 3.21 -25.84
N LYS A 240 -3.92 2.90 -26.19
CA LYS A 240 -4.45 3.13 -27.53
C LYS A 240 -5.94 3.43 -27.47
N GLY A 241 -6.33 4.63 -27.93
CA GLY A 241 -7.70 5.11 -27.79
C GLY A 241 -8.14 5.03 -26.34
N ASP A 242 -9.14 4.18 -26.06
CA ASP A 242 -9.71 4.02 -24.74
C ASP A 242 -9.37 2.68 -24.06
N ARG A 243 -8.21 2.11 -24.40
CA ARG A 243 -7.77 0.79 -23.96
C ARG A 243 -6.38 0.85 -23.35
N VAL A 244 -6.15 0.01 -22.34
CA VAL A 244 -4.84 -0.20 -21.72
C VAL A 244 -4.48 -1.68 -21.80
N ALA A 245 -3.25 -1.97 -22.19
CA ALA A 245 -2.64 -3.28 -22.02
C ALA A 245 -1.40 -3.14 -21.14
N GLY A 246 -1.28 -3.96 -20.11
CA GLY A 246 -0.10 -4.07 -19.26
C GLY A 246 0.60 -5.39 -19.46
N ASP A 247 1.92 -5.38 -19.47
CA ASP A 247 2.75 -6.55 -19.63
C ASP A 247 3.95 -6.46 -18.67
N SER A 248 3.97 -7.35 -17.68
CA SER A 248 5.05 -7.44 -16.68
C SER A 248 6.17 -8.41 -17.09
N GLY A 249 6.02 -9.12 -18.21
CA GLY A 249 6.85 -10.26 -18.60
C GLY A 249 6.49 -11.58 -17.89
N ILE A 250 5.60 -11.54 -16.90
CA ILE A 250 5.05 -12.74 -16.21
C ILE A 250 3.55 -12.84 -16.46
N VAL A 251 2.85 -11.73 -16.34
CA VAL A 251 1.40 -11.62 -16.55
C VAL A 251 1.12 -10.46 -17.49
N ARG A 252 0.31 -10.74 -18.52
CA ARG A 252 -0.30 -9.73 -19.38
C ARG A 252 -1.73 -9.48 -18.94
N TYR A 253 -2.15 -8.22 -18.93
CA TYR A 253 -3.53 -7.86 -18.68
C TYR A 253 -4.03 -6.81 -19.65
N VAL A 254 -5.34 -6.82 -19.91
CA VAL A 254 -6.00 -5.84 -20.77
C VAL A 254 -7.19 -5.25 -20.03
N ILE A 255 -7.34 -3.92 -20.12
CA ILE A 255 -8.49 -3.15 -19.65
C ILE A 255 -9.17 -2.55 -20.86
N LEU A 256 -10.45 -2.86 -21.01
CA LEU A 256 -11.26 -2.51 -22.16
C LEU A 256 -12.56 -1.81 -21.72
N PRO A 257 -13.08 -0.89 -22.53
CA PRO A 257 -14.41 -0.34 -22.30
C PRO A 257 -15.48 -1.45 -22.45
N PRO A 258 -16.59 -1.38 -21.70
CA PRO A 258 -16.93 -0.35 -20.71
C PRO A 258 -16.40 -0.63 -19.28
N GLU A 259 -15.70 -1.74 -19.06
CA GLU A 259 -15.38 -2.27 -17.73
C GLU A 259 -13.98 -1.81 -17.23
N TYR A 260 -13.78 -0.51 -17.05
CA TYR A 260 -12.47 0.05 -16.67
C TYR A 260 -11.97 -0.34 -15.26
N ASP A 261 -12.84 -0.91 -14.43
CA ASP A 261 -12.48 -1.42 -13.11
C ASP A 261 -12.05 -2.91 -13.15
N GLN A 262 -12.18 -3.58 -14.30
CA GLN A 262 -11.77 -4.96 -14.51
C GLN A 262 -10.51 -5.05 -15.37
N ALA A 263 -9.61 -5.95 -14.98
CA ALA A 263 -8.45 -6.35 -15.75
C ALA A 263 -8.62 -7.82 -16.16
N ILE A 264 -8.53 -8.06 -17.47
CA ILE A 264 -8.53 -9.41 -18.04
C ILE A 264 -7.08 -9.88 -18.07
N LEU A 265 -6.70 -10.77 -17.16
CA LEU A 265 -5.42 -11.45 -17.19
C LEU A 265 -5.42 -12.47 -18.32
N VAL A 266 -4.43 -12.38 -19.21
CA VAL A 266 -4.25 -13.30 -20.33
C VAL A 266 -3.00 -14.13 -20.06
N ASN A 267 -3.18 -15.44 -19.97
CA ASN A 267 -2.07 -16.38 -19.98
C ASN A 267 -1.88 -16.87 -21.43
N ASP A 268 -0.80 -16.41 -22.05
CA ASP A 268 -0.49 -16.77 -23.44
C ASP A 268 -0.15 -18.27 -23.59
N ASP A 269 0.38 -18.92 -22.54
CA ASP A 269 0.76 -20.34 -22.57
C ASP A 269 -0.44 -21.28 -22.42
N SER A 270 -1.40 -20.93 -21.56
CA SER A 270 -2.51 -21.82 -21.21
C SER A 270 -3.80 -21.56 -21.98
N HIS A 271 -3.80 -20.60 -22.91
CA HIS A 271 -4.99 -20.12 -23.62
C HIS A 271 -6.22 -19.83 -22.73
N ASN A 272 -5.98 -19.40 -21.49
CA ASN A 272 -7.05 -19.07 -20.53
C ASN A 272 -6.98 -17.59 -20.14
N TYR A 273 -8.13 -17.03 -19.76
CA TYR A 273 -8.17 -15.72 -19.14
C TYR A 273 -8.98 -15.70 -17.85
N LEU A 274 -8.57 -14.79 -16.98
CA LEU A 274 -9.23 -14.51 -15.71
C LEU A 274 -9.59 -13.03 -15.69
N SER A 275 -10.87 -12.73 -15.52
CA SER A 275 -11.29 -11.35 -15.23
C SER A 275 -11.31 -11.14 -13.72
N LEU A 276 -10.56 -10.14 -13.27
CA LEU A 276 -10.52 -9.67 -11.89
C LEU A 276 -10.74 -8.17 -11.85
N THR A 277 -11.16 -7.65 -10.72
CA THR A 277 -11.08 -6.21 -10.48
C THR A 277 -9.62 -5.76 -10.36
N ILE A 278 -9.31 -4.51 -10.72
CA ILE A 278 -7.97 -3.93 -10.49
C ILE A 278 -7.56 -4.05 -9.02
N LYS A 279 -8.53 -3.94 -8.10
CA LYS A 279 -8.29 -4.11 -6.66
C LYS A 279 -7.82 -5.52 -6.32
N GLU A 280 -8.48 -6.54 -6.85
CA GLU A 280 -8.09 -7.94 -6.65
C GLU A 280 -6.72 -8.22 -7.26
N LEU A 281 -6.44 -7.69 -8.45
CA LEU A 281 -5.13 -7.79 -9.10
C LEU A 281 -4.01 -7.24 -8.21
N LEU A 282 -4.20 -6.04 -7.65
CA LEU A 282 -3.20 -5.41 -6.80
C LEU A 282 -3.07 -6.11 -5.43
N LEU A 283 -4.17 -6.62 -4.88
CA LEU A 283 -4.14 -7.41 -3.65
C LEU A 283 -3.40 -8.73 -3.83
N ASP A 284 -3.65 -9.44 -4.93
CA ASP A 284 -2.98 -10.70 -5.27
C ASP A 284 -1.49 -10.47 -5.54
N HIS A 285 -1.15 -9.42 -6.31
CA HIS A 285 0.23 -9.18 -6.72
C HIS A 285 1.12 -8.56 -5.64
N CYS A 286 0.59 -7.62 -4.86
CA CYS A 286 1.38 -6.84 -3.91
C CYS A 286 0.68 -6.54 -2.58
N SER A 287 -0.44 -7.22 -2.29
CA SER A 287 -1.22 -7.05 -1.05
C SER A 287 -1.65 -5.60 -0.78
N ARG A 288 -1.84 -4.82 -1.84
CA ARG A 288 -2.30 -3.43 -1.76
C ARG A 288 -3.61 -3.29 -2.51
N SER A 289 -4.60 -2.66 -1.91
CA SER A 289 -5.89 -2.43 -2.58
C SER A 289 -6.06 -1.01 -3.08
N GLU A 290 -5.60 -0.02 -2.30
CA GLU A 290 -5.79 1.40 -2.62
C GLU A 290 -4.63 2.24 -2.05
N PRO A 291 -4.22 3.31 -2.75
CA PRO A 291 -3.33 4.30 -2.19
C PRO A 291 -4.05 5.10 -1.09
N HIS A 292 -3.61 4.93 0.16
CA HIS A 292 -4.10 5.73 1.27
C HIS A 292 -3.09 6.85 1.57
N PHE A 293 -3.48 8.09 1.28
CA PHE A 293 -2.64 9.25 1.52
C PHE A 293 -3.43 10.40 2.14
N ASP A 294 -2.91 10.93 3.25
CA ASP A 294 -3.46 12.08 3.95
C ASP A 294 -2.96 13.38 3.34
N TYR A 295 -3.49 13.73 2.17
CA TYR A 295 -3.18 15.00 1.54
C TYR A 295 -3.89 16.17 2.24
N SER A 296 -3.26 17.35 2.20
CA SER A 296 -3.76 18.63 2.70
C SER A 296 -3.88 19.69 1.61
N SER A 297 -2.93 19.73 0.68
CA SER A 297 -2.90 20.75 -0.38
C SER A 297 -2.22 20.23 -1.63
N ILE A 298 -2.55 20.86 -2.77
CA ILE A 298 -1.99 20.56 -4.09
C ILE A 298 -1.62 21.89 -4.72
N ALA A 299 -0.38 22.02 -5.16
CA ALA A 299 0.14 23.21 -5.83
C ALA A 299 0.87 22.79 -7.11
N LYS A 300 0.60 23.49 -8.23
CA LYS A 300 1.38 23.34 -9.45
C LYS A 300 2.70 24.08 -9.27
N MET A 301 3.82 23.39 -9.43
CA MET A 301 5.17 23.92 -9.24
C MET A 301 5.77 24.43 -10.55
N GLY A 302 5.37 23.86 -11.69
CA GLY A 302 5.90 24.21 -13.00
C GLY A 302 5.62 23.13 -14.04
N SER A 303 6.44 23.12 -15.08
CA SER A 303 6.40 22.14 -16.17
C SER A 303 7.82 21.73 -16.56
N GLU A 304 7.99 20.49 -17.02
CA GLU A 304 9.28 19.95 -17.47
C GLU A 304 9.10 18.88 -18.56
N LYS A 305 10.19 18.26 -19.04
CA LYS A 305 10.12 17.10 -19.93
C LYS A 305 10.49 15.81 -19.20
N VAL A 306 9.65 14.79 -19.33
CA VAL A 306 9.88 13.45 -18.80
C VAL A 306 9.84 12.45 -19.95
N CYS A 307 10.97 11.79 -20.23
CA CYS A 307 11.06 10.80 -21.32
C CYS A 307 10.57 11.31 -22.69
N GLY A 308 10.81 12.59 -22.98
CA GLY A 308 10.38 13.25 -24.23
C GLY A 308 8.93 13.76 -24.23
N LEU A 309 8.14 13.50 -23.19
CA LEU A 309 6.79 14.04 -23.02
C LEU A 309 6.83 15.33 -22.20
N ASN A 310 6.03 16.33 -22.57
CA ASN A 310 5.85 17.50 -21.71
C ASN A 310 5.00 17.10 -20.49
N ALA A 311 5.42 17.53 -19.31
CA ALA A 311 4.83 17.17 -18.04
C ALA A 311 4.57 18.40 -17.17
N ASP A 312 3.46 18.38 -16.43
CA ASP A 312 3.22 19.33 -15.35
C ASP A 312 3.64 18.72 -14.01
N VAL A 313 4.28 19.53 -13.18
CA VAL A 313 4.81 19.13 -11.87
C VAL A 313 3.91 19.68 -10.77
N TYR A 314 3.43 18.79 -9.91
CA TYR A 314 2.59 19.14 -8.77
C TYR A 314 3.26 18.72 -7.47
N LYS A 315 3.26 19.63 -6.50
CA LYS A 315 3.55 19.32 -5.10
C LYS A 315 2.24 19.04 -4.38
N ILE A 316 2.13 17.86 -3.78
CA ILE A 316 0.97 17.43 -3.01
C ILE A 316 1.43 17.27 -1.56
N SER A 317 1.08 18.22 -0.70
CA SER A 317 1.51 18.21 0.70
C SER A 317 0.64 17.27 1.53
N MET A 318 1.24 16.63 2.53
CA MET A 318 0.52 15.80 3.51
C MET A 318 0.00 16.66 4.67
N ALA A 319 -1.04 16.20 5.35
CA ALA A 319 -1.62 16.89 6.50
C ALA A 319 -0.78 16.69 7.75
N GLY A 320 -0.39 17.79 8.41
CA GLY A 320 0.32 17.76 9.69
C GLY A 320 1.80 17.38 9.65
N ASP A 321 2.34 17.04 8.47
CA ASP A 321 3.72 16.63 8.28
C ASP A 321 4.45 17.56 7.31
N SER A 322 5.78 17.69 7.46
CA SER A 322 6.65 18.29 6.44
C SER A 322 6.81 17.42 5.18
N SER A 323 6.10 16.30 5.14
CA SER A 323 6.07 15.34 4.04
C SER A 323 5.22 15.80 2.87
N TYR A 324 5.65 15.46 1.66
CA TYR A 324 4.94 15.80 0.43
C TYR A 324 5.26 14.83 -0.69
N HIS A 325 4.41 14.78 -1.68
CA HIS A 325 4.68 14.10 -2.93
C HIS A 325 4.98 15.10 -4.04
N ILE A 326 5.89 14.71 -4.93
CA ILE A 326 6.05 15.35 -6.24
C ILE A 326 5.46 14.40 -7.27
N LEU A 327 4.34 14.82 -7.85
CA LEU A 327 3.64 14.11 -8.90
C LEU A 327 3.90 14.82 -10.23
N LYS A 328 4.36 14.07 -11.22
CA LYS A 328 4.51 14.54 -12.60
C LYS A 328 3.48 13.85 -13.47
N VAL A 329 2.72 14.64 -14.22
CA VAL A 329 1.66 14.15 -15.10
C VAL A 329 1.91 14.60 -16.52
N ALA A 330 1.56 13.76 -17.50
CA ALA A 330 1.68 14.12 -18.90
C ALA A 330 0.73 15.27 -19.24
N ARG A 331 1.25 16.34 -19.84
CA ARG A 331 0.47 17.49 -20.29
C ARG A 331 -0.22 17.23 -21.63
N ASP A 332 0.42 16.45 -22.49
CA ASP A 332 0.04 16.31 -23.90
C ASP A 332 -0.63 14.96 -24.21
N VAL A 333 -0.94 14.16 -23.19
CA VAL A 333 -1.61 12.86 -23.35
C VAL A 333 -2.96 12.91 -22.67
N GLN A 334 -4.01 13.10 -23.48
CA GLN A 334 -5.38 13.02 -23.00
C GLN A 334 -5.86 11.57 -22.93
N LEU A 335 -6.34 11.18 -21.75
CA LEU A 335 -7.04 9.92 -21.49
C LEU A 335 -8.48 10.24 -21.13
N THR A 336 -9.39 9.28 -21.35
CA THR A 336 -10.75 9.40 -20.82
C THR A 336 -10.73 9.37 -19.29
N THR A 337 -11.75 9.94 -18.64
CA THR A 337 -11.85 9.95 -17.18
C THR A 337 -11.84 8.53 -16.58
N PRO A 338 -12.57 7.54 -17.13
CA PRO A 338 -12.50 6.17 -16.62
C PRO A 338 -11.11 5.53 -16.80
N LEU A 339 -10.47 5.72 -17.95
CA LEU A 339 -9.15 5.15 -18.24
C LEU A 339 -8.04 5.74 -17.37
N SER A 340 -8.04 7.07 -17.20
CA SER A 340 -7.08 7.75 -16.30
C SER A 340 -7.25 7.29 -14.84
N GLY A 341 -8.49 7.04 -14.41
CA GLY A 341 -8.79 6.42 -13.12
C GLY A 341 -8.17 5.02 -12.98
N ALA A 342 -8.34 4.16 -13.99
CA ALA A 342 -7.79 2.80 -14.00
C ALA A 342 -6.26 2.79 -13.95
N VAL A 343 -5.61 3.60 -14.80
CA VAL A 343 -4.15 3.74 -14.83
C VAL A 343 -3.61 4.27 -13.51
N SER A 344 -4.28 5.27 -12.90
CA SER A 344 -3.88 5.81 -11.59
C SER A 344 -3.88 4.70 -10.52
N ARG A 345 -4.91 3.85 -10.48
CA ARG A 345 -5.00 2.75 -9.52
C ARG A 345 -3.89 1.72 -9.72
N ILE A 346 -3.63 1.29 -10.95
CA ILE A 346 -2.53 0.38 -11.28
C ILE A 346 -1.19 0.96 -10.79
N CYS A 347 -0.99 2.26 -10.97
CA CYS A 347 0.22 2.95 -10.53
C CYS A 347 0.27 3.24 -9.02
N LEU A 348 -0.72 2.77 -8.24
CA LEU A 348 -0.88 3.09 -6.82
C LEU A 348 -0.91 4.61 -6.52
N ILE A 349 -1.61 5.36 -7.37
CA ILE A 349 -1.83 6.79 -7.21
C ILE A 349 -3.32 7.04 -7.07
N TYR A 350 -3.69 8.05 -6.28
CA TYR A 350 -5.08 8.47 -6.20
C TYR A 350 -5.59 8.82 -7.61
N PRO A 351 -6.83 8.46 -7.99
CA PRO A 351 -7.37 8.77 -9.31
C PRO A 351 -7.19 10.25 -9.70
N ILE A 352 -6.39 10.48 -10.73
CA ILE A 352 -6.18 11.78 -11.38
C ILE A 352 -6.74 11.74 -12.81
N GLY A 353 -7.11 12.90 -13.35
CA GLY A 353 -7.64 13.02 -14.72
C GLY A 353 -6.57 13.08 -15.81
N ALA A 354 -5.33 12.68 -15.51
CA ALA A 354 -4.18 12.76 -16.41
C ALA A 354 -3.32 11.48 -16.31
N LEU A 355 -2.46 11.24 -17.29
CA LEU A 355 -1.52 10.12 -17.26
C LEU A 355 -0.38 10.43 -16.25
N PRO A 356 -0.23 9.67 -15.16
CA PRO A 356 0.91 9.85 -14.26
C PRO A 356 2.20 9.35 -14.91
N LEU A 357 3.29 10.11 -14.79
CA LEU A 357 4.61 9.77 -15.34
C LEU A 357 5.64 9.49 -14.24
N GLU A 358 5.57 10.20 -13.13
CA GLU A 358 6.48 10.02 -11.99
C GLU A 358 5.75 10.37 -10.70
N LEU A 359 5.99 9.62 -9.64
CA LEU A 359 5.57 9.96 -8.29
C LEU A 359 6.72 9.69 -7.33
N LYS A 360 7.20 10.75 -6.67
CA LYS A 360 8.17 10.67 -5.59
C LYS A 360 7.52 11.10 -4.29
N SER A 361 7.74 10.32 -3.24
CA SER A 361 7.32 10.62 -1.88
C SER A 361 8.51 11.13 -1.09
N TYR A 362 8.34 12.27 -0.42
CA TYR A 362 9.31 12.87 0.50
C TYR A 362 8.73 12.74 1.89
N TYR A 363 9.34 11.92 2.73
CA TYR A 363 8.83 11.55 4.04
C TYR A 363 9.95 11.39 5.04
N LEU A 364 9.89 12.11 6.17
CA LEU A 364 10.96 12.13 7.19
C LEU A 364 12.35 12.35 6.57
N GLY A 365 12.41 13.17 5.52
CA GLY A 365 13.59 13.45 4.73
C GLY A 365 14.13 12.28 3.89
N THR A 366 13.50 11.11 3.92
CA THR A 366 13.73 10.06 2.92
C THR A 366 12.98 10.39 1.64
N THR A 367 13.56 10.02 0.50
CA THR A 367 12.87 10.10 -0.81
C THR A 367 12.60 8.69 -1.31
N ARG A 368 11.33 8.40 -1.59
CA ARG A 368 10.90 7.11 -2.14
C ARG A 368 10.27 7.31 -3.50
N GLU A 369 10.78 6.59 -4.49
CA GLU A 369 10.14 6.49 -5.80
C GLU A 369 8.96 5.52 -5.72
N VAL A 370 7.77 5.99 -6.09
CA VAL A 370 6.52 5.20 -6.09
C VAL A 370 6.13 4.79 -7.51
N LEU A 371 6.34 5.70 -8.48
CA LEU A 371 6.18 5.50 -9.90
C LEU A 371 7.32 6.17 -10.65
N ARG A 372 7.88 5.50 -11.65
CA ARG A 372 8.77 6.10 -12.66
C ARG A 372 8.52 5.52 -14.04
N VAL A 373 8.27 6.38 -15.01
CA VAL A 373 8.36 6.04 -16.44
C VAL A 373 9.82 6.17 -16.87
N GLU A 374 10.46 5.06 -17.25
CA GLU A 374 11.84 5.04 -17.74
C GLU A 374 11.94 5.30 -19.23
N LYS A 375 10.91 4.93 -19.99
CA LYS A 375 10.88 5.08 -21.44
C LYS A 375 9.46 5.34 -21.90
N ALA A 376 9.33 6.26 -22.85
CA ALA A 376 8.09 6.51 -23.58
C ALA A 376 8.38 6.51 -25.09
N SER A 377 7.49 5.91 -25.86
CA SER A 377 7.59 5.92 -27.32
C SER A 377 6.21 5.83 -27.97
N PHE A 378 5.99 6.65 -29.00
CA PHE A 378 4.85 6.52 -29.88
C PHE A 378 5.14 5.45 -30.92
N VAL A 379 4.22 4.50 -31.09
CA VAL A 379 4.30 3.43 -32.09
C VAL A 379 3.03 3.42 -32.94
N SER A 380 3.08 2.78 -34.11
CA SER A 380 1.89 2.67 -34.95
C SER A 380 0.81 1.82 -34.26
N SER A 381 -0.44 2.24 -34.43
CA SER A 381 -1.63 1.54 -33.91
C SER A 381 -1.74 0.09 -34.41
N ALA A 382 -1.19 -0.21 -35.58
CA ALA A 382 -1.12 -1.56 -36.14
C ALA A 382 -0.10 -2.42 -35.37
N ALA A 383 1.09 -1.90 -35.10
CA ALA A 383 2.12 -2.61 -34.34
C ALA A 383 1.68 -2.89 -32.88
N ALA A 384 0.87 -2.01 -32.28
CA ALA A 384 0.35 -2.19 -30.94
C ALA A 384 -0.90 -3.08 -30.86
N ALA A 385 -1.50 -3.49 -32.00
CA ALA A 385 -2.78 -4.20 -32.00
C ALA A 385 -2.73 -5.54 -31.27
N ALA A 386 -1.62 -6.28 -31.40
CA ALA A 386 -1.41 -7.57 -30.75
C ALA A 386 -1.50 -7.49 -29.21
N SER A 387 -1.06 -6.38 -28.61
CA SER A 387 -1.11 -6.18 -27.15
C SER A 387 -2.54 -6.15 -26.59
N PHE A 388 -3.55 -5.89 -27.43
CA PHE A 388 -4.95 -5.84 -27.05
C PHE A 388 -5.77 -7.03 -27.56
N GLN A 389 -5.13 -7.98 -28.26
CA GLN A 389 -5.84 -9.17 -28.74
C GLN A 389 -6.13 -10.09 -27.57
N ILE A 390 -7.42 -10.37 -27.40
CA ILE A 390 -7.92 -11.48 -26.58
C ILE A 390 -8.35 -12.54 -27.61
N PRO A 391 -7.64 -13.66 -27.74
CA PRO A 391 -7.95 -14.59 -28.82
C PRO A 391 -9.31 -15.25 -28.59
N LYS A 392 -10.02 -15.53 -29.69
CA LYS A 392 -11.44 -15.94 -29.67
C LYS A 392 -11.69 -17.32 -29.05
N THR A 393 -10.65 -18.13 -28.87
CA THR A 393 -10.69 -19.53 -28.40
C THR A 393 -10.49 -19.67 -26.89
N PHE A 394 -10.40 -18.56 -26.14
CA PHE A 394 -10.04 -18.64 -24.73
C PHE A 394 -11.25 -18.88 -23.83
N ASN A 395 -11.06 -19.69 -22.78
CA ASN A 395 -12.08 -19.98 -21.78
C ASN A 395 -11.95 -19.06 -20.56
N ARG A 396 -13.09 -18.53 -20.08
CA ARG A 396 -13.15 -17.75 -18.84
C ARG A 396 -13.11 -18.69 -17.66
N VAL A 397 -12.06 -18.60 -16.85
CA VAL A 397 -12.00 -19.34 -15.57
C VAL A 397 -12.50 -18.42 -14.45
N ARG A 398 -13.34 -18.92 -13.54
CA ARG A 398 -13.74 -18.22 -12.32
C ARG A 398 -12.85 -18.70 -11.18
N ASN A 399 -12.02 -17.80 -10.63
CA ASN A 399 -11.05 -18.04 -9.56
C ASN A 399 -9.94 -19.04 -9.93
N MET A 400 -8.68 -18.64 -9.71
CA MET A 400 -7.49 -19.48 -9.93
C MET A 400 -7.36 -20.67 -8.96
N GLY A 401 -8.43 -21.03 -8.24
CA GLY A 401 -8.46 -22.15 -7.30
C GLY A 401 -8.69 -23.52 -7.94
N GLU A 402 -9.24 -23.56 -9.15
CA GLU A 402 -9.48 -24.81 -9.89
C GLU A 402 -8.99 -24.62 -11.33
N LEU A 403 -7.73 -24.98 -11.58
CA LEU A 403 -7.19 -25.11 -12.92
C LEU A 403 -7.95 -26.25 -13.64
N VAL A 404 -8.88 -25.90 -14.52
CA VAL A 404 -9.48 -26.85 -15.47
C VAL A 404 -8.50 -26.98 -16.63
N TYR A 405 -7.77 -28.10 -16.68
CA TYR A 405 -6.95 -28.48 -17.82
C TYR A 405 -7.80 -29.38 -18.74
N ALA A 406 -7.96 -28.99 -20.00
CA ALA A 406 -8.55 -29.84 -21.03
C ALA A 406 -7.41 -30.26 -21.97
N GLU A 407 -7.06 -31.56 -21.96
CA GLU A 407 -5.97 -32.10 -22.78
C GLU A 407 -6.29 -32.07 -24.28
N GLU A 408 -7.56 -32.00 -24.69
CA GLU A 408 -7.94 -31.97 -26.10
C GLU A 408 -9.22 -31.15 -26.34
N GLY A 409 -9.10 -30.02 -27.04
CA GLY A 409 -10.20 -29.32 -27.69
C GLY A 409 -10.84 -28.14 -26.93
N ASP A 410 -11.53 -27.29 -27.70
CA ASP A 410 -12.32 -26.16 -27.21
C ASP A 410 -13.36 -26.64 -26.18
N LEU A 411 -13.20 -26.26 -24.91
CA LEU A 411 -14.23 -26.43 -23.88
C LEU A 411 -15.51 -25.72 -24.32
N LYS A 412 -16.61 -26.45 -24.46
CA LYS A 412 -17.91 -25.82 -24.70
C LYS A 412 -18.40 -25.20 -23.40
N SER A 413 -19.16 -24.11 -23.49
CA SER A 413 -19.77 -23.45 -22.33
C SER A 413 -20.62 -24.41 -21.47
N SER A 414 -21.21 -25.44 -22.09
CA SER A 414 -21.93 -26.52 -21.41
C SER A 414 -21.04 -27.38 -20.49
N ASP A 415 -19.77 -27.54 -20.82
CA ASP A 415 -18.84 -28.43 -20.11
C ASP A 415 -18.32 -27.76 -18.82
N LEU A 416 -18.18 -26.42 -18.85
CA LEU A 416 -17.91 -25.58 -17.69
C LEU A 416 -19.08 -25.61 -16.68
N ASP A 417 -20.33 -25.55 -17.16
CA ASP A 417 -21.52 -25.63 -16.30
C ASP A 417 -21.69 -27.04 -15.68
N ALA A 418 -21.28 -28.10 -16.39
CA ALA A 418 -21.28 -29.47 -15.89
C ALA A 418 -20.23 -29.71 -14.78
N LEU A 419 -19.04 -29.12 -14.90
CA LEU A 419 -18.00 -29.17 -13.88
C LEU A 419 -18.40 -28.40 -12.60
N LEU A 420 -19.07 -27.25 -12.75
CA LEU A 420 -19.56 -26.46 -11.62
C LEU A 420 -20.79 -27.09 -10.92
N SER A 421 -21.60 -27.86 -11.63
CA SER A 421 -22.80 -28.52 -11.08
C SER A 421 -22.51 -29.84 -10.35
N THR A 422 -21.41 -30.53 -10.69
CA THR A 422 -20.99 -31.75 -9.98
C THR A 422 -20.39 -31.45 -8.59
N GLY A 423 -19.83 -30.26 -8.37
CA GLY A 423 -19.43 -29.77 -7.04
C GLY A 423 -20.61 -29.44 -6.11
N ALA A 424 -21.75 -29.05 -6.67
CA ALA A 424 -22.96 -28.68 -5.92
C ALA A 424 -23.91 -29.87 -5.61
N GLN A 425 -23.69 -31.06 -6.21
CA GLN A 425 -24.60 -32.21 -6.09
C GLN A 425 -24.15 -33.33 -5.13
N LYS A 426 -23.10 -33.15 -4.32
CA LYS A 426 -22.83 -34.05 -3.18
C LYS A 426 -23.50 -33.65 -1.86
N SER A 427 -24.45 -32.71 -1.90
CA SER A 427 -25.30 -32.37 -0.76
C SER A 427 -26.78 -32.31 -1.14
N LYS A 428 -27.38 -33.44 -1.57
CA LYS A 428 -28.79 -33.76 -1.26
C LYS A 428 -29.18 -35.17 -1.72
N SER A 429 -29.73 -35.90 -0.75
CA SER A 429 -30.65 -37.04 -0.85
C SER A 429 -30.08 -38.46 -1.08
N VAL A 430 -29.94 -39.20 0.01
CA VAL A 430 -30.50 -40.56 0.10
C VAL A 430 -31.34 -40.66 1.38
N LYS A 431 -32.63 -40.38 1.24
CA LYS A 431 -33.69 -41.01 2.05
C LYS A 431 -34.93 -41.16 1.18
N ARG A 432 -35.14 -42.38 0.67
CA ARG A 432 -36.47 -42.98 0.51
C ARG A 432 -36.36 -44.43 0.96
N GLY A 433 -37.40 -44.87 1.67
CA GLY A 433 -37.37 -45.97 2.62
C GLY A 433 -37.47 -47.37 2.04
N ARG A 434 -37.30 -48.31 2.96
CA ARG A 434 -38.26 -49.37 3.24
C ARG A 434 -38.67 -49.26 4.68
#